data_AF-A0A1H2DRH0-F1
#
_entry.id   AF-A0A1H2DRH0-F1
#
_cell.length_a   1.000
_cell.length_b   1.000
_cell.length_c   1.000
_cell.angle_alpha   90.00
_cell.angle_beta   90.00
_cell.angle_gamma   90.00
#
_symmetry.space_group_name_H-M   'P 1'
#
loop_
_entity.id
_entity.type
_entity.pdbx_description
1 polymer ?
#
loop_
_entity_poly.entity_id
_entity_poly.type
_entity_poly.pdbx_seq_one_letter_code
_entity_poly.pdbx_strand_id
1 'polypeptide(L)'
;MKIPPFYISSRGHSATTWLTTSLSKHPEIVCFHGTRSIPPKSSGTVPDMSPEQFIDGLITCSESSHGKVFGAAHGFYGISCKKAVEERGGKFTAIIRQPIKRIHSCFIHAHKKEIIPKDHEDYNNATSIGIYKYISDHNLDKVKSRRNKQGELMISGVENIFYHYCKSFIYFDLICIQEAGKEFNFKMEDLVTSKQEFERLFRYITQDKIKCDQSYIDSVNLKEKINTHTKNEPPEDIYNSWPASFKYLFHKAVMDNGMDSVYRTYEDMGYTVPEKSLNDFTINNMSINDL
;
A
#
# COMPACT_ATOMS: atom_id res chain seq x y z
N MET A 1 -7.56 -0.10 33.05
CA MET A 1 -6.16 -0.31 32.61
C MET A 1 -6.00 0.41 31.28
N LYS A 2 -4.97 1.24 31.10
CA LYS A 2 -4.78 1.99 29.85
C LYS A 2 -4.37 1.02 28.73
N ILE A 3 -5.02 1.13 27.59
CA ILE A 3 -4.70 0.29 26.43
C ILE A 3 -3.63 1.03 25.61
N PRO A 4 -2.48 0.41 25.33
CA PRO A 4 -1.40 1.01 24.56
C PRO A 4 -1.82 1.38 23.13
N PRO A 5 -1.10 2.31 22.46
CA PRO A 5 -1.39 2.67 21.08
C PRO A 5 -1.05 1.52 20.13
N PHE A 6 -1.49 1.64 18.88
CA PHE A 6 -1.10 0.71 17.82
C PHE A 6 -0.70 1.45 16.54
N TYR A 7 0.10 0.80 15.71
CA TYR A 7 0.51 1.32 14.42
C TYR A 7 0.42 0.25 13.33
N ILE A 8 -0.24 0.61 12.22
CA ILE A 8 -0.46 -0.27 11.07
C ILE A 8 0.31 0.29 9.87
N SER A 9 1.41 -0.37 9.50
CA SER A 9 2.19 0.01 8.33
C SER A 9 1.52 -0.45 7.04
N SER A 10 1.56 0.42 6.04
CA SER A 10 1.14 0.10 4.69
C SER A 10 1.65 1.18 3.75
N ARG A 11 2.13 0.81 2.56
CA ARG A 11 2.57 1.76 1.54
C ARG A 11 1.47 2.11 0.55
N GLY A 12 0.31 2.51 1.08
CA GLY A 12 -0.80 3.05 0.29
C GLY A 12 -1.47 1.99 -0.58
N HIS A 13 -2.62 2.33 -1.15
CA HIS A 13 -3.38 1.44 -2.02
C HIS A 13 -3.68 0.04 -1.43
N SER A 14 -3.67 -0.13 -0.11
CA SER A 14 -4.05 -1.36 0.58
C SER A 14 -5.30 -1.16 1.46
N ALA A 15 -6.29 -0.42 0.96
CA ALA A 15 -7.55 -0.09 1.67
C ALA A 15 -7.36 0.53 3.07
N THR A 16 -6.28 1.28 3.29
CA THR A 16 -5.97 1.87 4.60
C THR A 16 -7.04 2.86 5.05
N THR A 17 -7.67 3.61 4.14
CA THR A 17 -8.80 4.49 4.47
C THR A 17 -10.01 3.70 4.98
N TRP A 18 -10.35 2.60 4.30
CA TRP A 18 -11.43 1.72 4.76
C TRP A 18 -11.12 1.15 6.14
N LEU A 19 -9.88 0.68 6.35
CA LEU A 19 -9.47 0.07 7.60
C LEU A 19 -9.58 1.06 8.75
N THR A 20 -9.02 2.27 8.60
CA THR A 20 -9.06 3.31 9.64
C THR A 20 -10.49 3.75 9.95
N THR A 21 -11.34 3.90 8.93
CA THR A 21 -12.76 4.20 9.12
C THR A 21 -13.49 3.07 9.83
N SER A 22 -13.22 1.81 9.46
CA SER A 22 -13.86 0.64 10.07
C SER A 22 -13.47 0.48 11.53
N LEU A 23 -12.17 0.61 11.86
CA LEU A 23 -11.69 0.61 13.24
C LEU A 23 -12.31 1.72 14.07
N SER A 24 -12.41 2.94 13.51
CA SER A 24 -12.97 4.10 14.21
C SER A 24 -14.50 4.09 14.35
N LYS A 25 -15.19 3.08 13.80
CA LYS A 25 -16.61 2.84 14.12
C LYS A 25 -16.77 2.30 15.54
N HIS A 26 -15.75 1.66 16.10
CA HIS A 26 -15.79 1.19 17.48
C HIS A 26 -15.73 2.40 18.43
N PRO A 27 -16.64 2.54 19.42
CA PRO A 27 -16.70 3.73 20.27
C PRO A 27 -15.42 3.98 21.09
N GLU A 28 -14.66 2.92 21.36
CA GLU A 28 -13.41 2.94 22.13
C GLU A 28 -12.14 3.09 21.28
N ILE A 29 -12.24 3.21 19.96
CA ILE A 29 -11.07 3.28 19.07
C ILE A 29 -11.11 4.56 18.23
N VAL A 30 -9.95 5.20 18.10
CA VAL A 30 -9.69 6.25 17.12
C VAL A 30 -8.47 5.83 16.30
N CYS A 31 -8.63 5.72 14.99
CA CYS A 31 -7.56 5.32 14.08
C CYS A 31 -7.32 6.41 13.02
N PHE A 32 -6.18 7.09 13.09
CA PHE A 32 -5.81 8.10 12.11
C PHE A 32 -5.33 7.49 10.79
N HIS A 33 -5.62 8.15 9.67
CA HIS A 33 -5.23 7.73 8.32
C HIS A 33 -4.23 8.69 7.70
N GLY A 34 -3.10 8.18 7.20
CA GLY A 34 -2.22 8.91 6.28
C GLY A 34 -1.55 10.16 6.85
N THR A 35 -1.67 10.40 8.15
CA THR A 35 -1.08 11.57 8.82
C THR A 35 0.22 11.22 9.53
N ARG A 36 1.17 12.16 9.48
CA ARG A 36 2.42 12.17 10.28
C ARG A 36 2.40 13.26 11.35
N SER A 37 1.21 13.76 11.61
CA SER A 37 0.94 14.81 12.57
C SER A 37 -0.31 14.47 13.35
N ILE A 38 -0.32 14.88 14.61
CA ILE A 38 -1.42 14.72 15.53
C ILE A 38 -1.51 16.01 16.34
N PRO A 39 -2.71 16.35 16.86
CA PRO A 39 -2.87 17.55 17.66
C PRO A 39 -1.77 17.71 18.71
N PRO A 40 -1.22 18.92 18.87
CA PRO A 40 -1.70 20.19 18.30
C PRO A 40 -1.18 20.51 16.88
N LYS A 41 -0.35 19.69 16.25
CA LYS A 41 0.16 19.98 14.89
C LYS A 41 -0.89 19.60 13.84
N SER A 42 -1.09 20.45 12.85
CA SER A 42 -1.99 20.16 11.72
C SER A 42 -1.31 19.29 10.66
N SER A 43 -2.11 18.52 9.93
CA SER A 43 -1.62 17.77 8.76
C SER A 43 -0.99 18.71 7.75
N GLY A 44 0.27 18.43 7.39
CA GLY A 44 1.03 19.24 6.43
C GLY A 44 1.90 20.35 7.05
N THR A 45 1.94 20.52 8.38
CA THR A 45 2.96 21.41 8.98
C THR A 45 4.32 20.72 9.01
N VAL A 46 5.22 21.22 8.16
CA VAL A 46 6.65 20.90 8.21
C VAL A 46 7.26 21.56 9.47
N PRO A 47 8.12 20.87 10.25
CA PRO A 47 8.62 19.51 10.04
C PRO A 47 7.67 18.40 10.49
N ASP A 48 7.67 17.29 9.74
CA ASP A 48 7.05 16.01 10.14
C ASP A 48 7.52 15.63 11.56
N MET A 49 6.61 15.06 12.36
CA MET A 49 6.99 14.48 13.66
C MET A 49 7.92 13.28 13.45
N SER A 50 8.84 13.05 14.39
CA SER A 50 9.54 11.75 14.45
C SER A 50 8.54 10.64 14.81
N PRO A 51 8.83 9.36 14.49
CA PRO A 51 8.01 8.23 14.93
C PRO A 51 7.73 8.25 16.44
N GLU A 52 8.74 8.58 17.27
CA GLU A 52 8.60 8.66 18.74
C GLU A 52 7.62 9.75 19.14
N GLN A 53 7.80 10.97 18.62
CA GLN A 53 6.89 12.10 18.89
C GLN A 53 5.46 11.80 18.44
N PHE A 54 5.32 11.11 17.31
CA PHE A 54 4.03 10.71 16.80
C PHE A 54 3.36 9.66 17.71
N ILE A 55 4.06 8.62 18.14
CA ILE A 55 3.46 7.65 19.07
C ILE A 55 3.16 8.30 20.43
N ASP A 56 4.03 9.18 20.94
CA ASP A 56 3.79 9.93 22.18
C ASP A 56 2.52 10.76 22.12
N GLY A 57 2.25 11.46 21.01
CA GLY A 57 1.00 12.20 20.91
C GLY A 57 -0.23 11.30 20.80
N LEU A 58 -0.14 10.07 20.24
CA LEU A 58 -1.26 9.12 20.29
C LEU A 58 -1.60 8.75 21.74
N ILE A 59 -0.58 8.61 22.58
CA ILE A 59 -0.71 8.36 24.02
C ILE A 59 -1.36 9.55 24.71
N THR A 60 -0.93 10.78 24.41
CA THR A 60 -1.54 12.01 24.93
C THR A 60 -3.01 12.13 24.52
N CYS A 61 -3.35 11.81 23.27
CA CYS A 61 -4.74 11.77 22.81
C CYS A 61 -5.58 10.77 23.60
N SER A 62 -5.04 9.57 23.87
CA SER A 62 -5.70 8.54 24.69
C SER A 62 -5.97 9.03 26.12
N GLU A 63 -5.00 9.70 26.74
CA GLU A 63 -5.14 10.28 28.10
C GLU A 63 -6.23 11.35 28.15
N SER A 64 -6.34 12.13 27.08
CA SER A 64 -7.29 13.23 26.99
C SER A 64 -8.71 12.80 26.59
N SER A 65 -8.90 11.54 26.21
CA SER A 65 -10.16 11.05 25.58
C SER A 65 -10.85 9.95 26.40
N HIS A 66 -10.78 10.02 27.72
CA HIS A 66 -11.41 9.04 28.64
C HIS A 66 -11.00 7.58 28.37
N GLY A 67 -9.74 7.35 27.96
CA GLY A 67 -9.19 6.00 27.85
C GLY A 67 -9.45 5.27 26.52
N LYS A 68 -9.94 5.97 25.49
CA LYS A 68 -9.98 5.42 24.12
C LYS A 68 -8.59 4.98 23.64
N VAL A 69 -8.54 3.97 22.79
CA VAL A 69 -7.33 3.54 22.09
C VAL A 69 -7.10 4.43 20.88
N PHE A 70 -5.89 4.96 20.77
CA PHE A 70 -5.46 5.71 19.60
C PHE A 70 -4.44 4.90 18.82
N GLY A 71 -4.66 4.82 17.51
CA GLY A 71 -3.70 4.25 16.59
C GLY A 71 -3.66 5.01 15.29
N ALA A 72 -2.79 4.56 14.39
CA ALA A 72 -2.69 5.14 13.05
C ALA A 72 -2.35 4.08 12.02
N ALA A 73 -2.73 4.35 10.77
CA ALA A 73 -2.31 3.60 9.62
C ALA A 73 -1.75 4.51 8.53
N HIS A 74 -0.76 4.01 7.79
CA HIS A 74 -0.28 4.63 6.55
C HIS A 74 0.39 6.03 6.67
N GLY A 75 0.71 6.52 7.86
CA GLY A 75 1.44 7.78 8.03
C GLY A 75 2.93 7.64 7.66
N PHE A 76 3.61 6.74 8.34
CA PHE A 76 4.98 6.29 8.11
C PHE A 76 5.03 4.93 7.40
N TYR A 77 6.13 4.67 6.67
CA TYR A 77 6.29 3.49 5.82
C TYR A 77 7.29 2.49 6.39
N GLY A 78 7.09 1.21 6.06
CA GLY A 78 7.97 0.16 6.55
C GLY A 78 7.88 0.00 8.06
N ILE A 79 9.03 -0.20 8.68
CA ILE A 79 9.16 -0.48 10.12
C ILE A 79 9.47 0.75 10.96
N SER A 80 9.39 1.96 10.39
CA SER A 80 9.87 3.17 11.07
C SER A 80 9.16 3.48 12.40
N CYS A 81 7.90 3.07 12.54
CA CYS A 81 7.15 3.23 13.79
C CYS A 81 7.20 2.00 14.72
N LYS A 82 7.79 0.88 14.28
CA LYS A 82 7.78 -0.39 15.02
C LYS A 82 8.40 -0.23 16.41
N LYS A 83 9.65 0.22 16.46
CA LYS A 83 10.38 0.41 17.73
C LYS A 83 9.62 1.36 18.66
N ALA A 84 9.24 2.54 18.14
CA ALA A 84 8.55 3.56 18.93
C ALA A 84 7.24 3.05 19.55
N VAL A 85 6.41 2.30 18.80
CA VAL A 85 5.13 1.78 19.30
C VAL A 85 5.31 0.63 20.27
N GLU A 86 6.26 -0.28 20.01
CA GLU A 86 6.52 -1.44 20.86
C GLU A 86 7.16 -1.07 22.21
N GLU A 87 8.09 -0.11 22.24
CA GLU A 87 8.69 0.40 23.48
C GLU A 87 7.66 1.05 24.43
N ARG A 88 6.52 1.48 23.89
CA ARG A 88 5.40 2.04 24.65
C ARG A 88 4.32 1.00 24.96
N GLY A 89 4.65 -0.28 24.82
CA GLY A 89 3.76 -1.41 25.05
C GLY A 89 2.69 -1.59 23.98
N GLY A 90 2.75 -0.85 22.88
CA GLY A 90 1.82 -0.91 21.76
C GLY A 90 2.05 -2.09 20.83
N LYS A 91 1.26 -2.16 19.76
CA LYS A 91 1.42 -3.19 18.70
C LYS A 91 1.72 -2.57 17.35
N PHE A 92 2.67 -3.19 16.66
CA PHE A 92 3.00 -2.90 15.26
C PHE A 92 2.52 -4.05 14.38
N THR A 93 1.93 -3.72 13.23
CA THR A 93 1.56 -4.71 12.20
C THR A 93 1.65 -4.07 10.83
N ALA A 94 1.55 -4.85 9.75
CA ALA A 94 1.44 -4.34 8.41
C ALA A 94 0.31 -4.97 7.60
N ILE A 95 -0.25 -4.17 6.69
CA ILE A 95 -1.23 -4.62 5.71
C ILE A 95 -0.54 -4.80 4.36
N ILE A 96 -0.50 -6.05 3.92
CA ILE A 96 0.10 -6.47 2.65
C ILE A 96 -1.01 -6.74 1.65
N ARG A 97 -0.92 -6.13 0.47
CA ARG A 97 -1.84 -6.35 -0.64
C ARG A 97 -1.12 -7.14 -1.73
N GLN A 98 -1.86 -7.91 -2.54
CA GLN A 98 -1.28 -8.59 -3.70
C GLN A 98 -0.48 -7.58 -4.56
N PRO A 99 0.81 -7.85 -4.85
CA PRO A 99 1.74 -6.83 -5.36
C PRO A 99 1.36 -6.28 -6.73
N ILE A 100 0.92 -7.13 -7.67
CA ILE A 100 0.47 -6.72 -9.01
C ILE A 100 -0.75 -5.80 -8.90
N LYS A 101 -1.76 -6.20 -8.13
CA LYS A 101 -2.97 -5.41 -7.88
C LYS A 101 -2.65 -4.06 -7.24
N ARG A 102 -1.73 -4.03 -6.27
CA ARG A 102 -1.33 -2.78 -5.60
C ARG A 102 -0.57 -1.84 -6.54
N ILE A 103 0.44 -2.34 -7.24
CA ILE A 103 1.25 -1.57 -8.19
C ILE A 103 0.33 -0.99 -9.27
N HIS A 104 -0.49 -1.83 -9.87
CA HIS A 104 -1.46 -1.42 -10.88
C HIS A 104 -2.41 -0.34 -10.34
N SER A 105 -3.05 -0.59 -9.20
CA SER A 105 -3.98 0.36 -8.58
C SER A 105 -3.33 1.71 -8.28
N CYS A 106 -2.09 1.72 -7.78
CA CYS A 106 -1.37 2.95 -7.50
C CYS A 106 -1.02 3.72 -8.76
N PHE A 107 -0.42 3.02 -9.73
CA PHE A 107 -0.02 3.61 -11.00
C PHE A 107 -1.19 4.23 -11.76
N ILE A 108 -2.30 3.49 -11.87
CA ILE A 108 -3.53 3.98 -12.51
C ILE A 108 -4.09 5.18 -11.74
N HIS A 109 -4.16 5.13 -10.41
CA HIS A 109 -4.70 6.24 -9.62
C HIS A 109 -3.85 7.51 -9.76
N ALA A 110 -2.53 7.38 -9.72
CA ALA A 110 -1.61 8.51 -9.82
C ALA A 110 -1.66 9.16 -11.22
N HIS A 111 -1.73 8.34 -12.28
CA HIS A 111 -1.51 8.84 -13.65
C HIS A 111 -2.74 8.86 -14.54
N LYS A 112 -3.91 8.35 -14.12
CA LYS A 112 -5.13 8.36 -14.94
C LYS A 112 -5.47 9.76 -15.48
N LYS A 113 -5.32 10.79 -14.64
CA LYS A 113 -5.62 12.19 -15.02
C LYS A 113 -4.55 12.84 -15.89
N GLU A 114 -3.31 12.34 -15.81
CA GLU A 114 -2.16 12.88 -16.55
C GLU A 114 -2.03 12.23 -17.93
N ILE A 115 -2.43 10.96 -18.03
CA ILE A 115 -2.31 10.17 -19.25
C ILE A 115 -3.54 10.38 -20.14
N ILE A 116 -4.76 10.30 -19.59
CA ILE A 116 -5.99 10.37 -20.38
C ILE A 116 -6.63 11.76 -20.20
N PRO A 117 -6.77 12.56 -21.29
CA PRO A 117 -7.52 13.81 -21.26
C PRO A 117 -8.95 13.60 -20.72
N LYS A 118 -9.46 14.53 -19.91
CA LYS A 118 -10.79 14.40 -19.27
C LYS A 118 -11.94 14.29 -20.27
N ASP A 119 -11.76 14.86 -21.44
CA ASP A 119 -12.68 14.92 -22.58
C ASP A 119 -12.55 13.71 -23.51
N HIS A 120 -11.55 12.84 -23.30
CA HIS A 120 -11.43 11.61 -24.06
C HIS A 120 -12.57 10.65 -23.70
N GLU A 121 -13.19 10.00 -24.69
CA GLU A 121 -14.31 9.07 -24.51
C GLU A 121 -13.95 7.94 -23.53
N ASP A 122 -12.69 7.50 -23.58
CA ASP A 122 -12.14 6.51 -22.66
C ASP A 122 -11.85 7.04 -21.26
N TYR A 123 -11.96 8.33 -20.93
CA TYR A 123 -11.63 8.80 -19.57
C TYR A 123 -12.49 8.13 -18.49
N ASN A 124 -13.78 7.99 -18.77
CA ASN A 124 -14.74 7.33 -17.87
C ASN A 124 -14.76 5.80 -18.07
N ASN A 125 -14.46 5.33 -19.29
CA ASN A 125 -14.46 3.92 -19.65
C ASN A 125 -13.09 3.23 -19.58
N ALA A 126 -12.03 3.97 -19.20
CA ALA A 126 -10.66 3.48 -19.11
C ALA A 126 -10.61 2.36 -18.10
N THR A 127 -10.73 1.15 -18.62
CA THR A 127 -10.33 -0.07 -17.95
C THR A 127 -8.83 0.02 -17.67
N SER A 128 -8.38 -0.81 -16.74
CA SER A 128 -6.97 -1.12 -16.49
C SER A 128 -6.16 -1.27 -17.79
N ILE A 129 -6.75 -1.96 -18.77
CA ILE A 129 -6.22 -2.24 -20.10
C ILE A 129 -6.05 -0.96 -20.95
N GLY A 130 -7.02 -0.04 -20.90
CA GLY A 130 -7.03 1.18 -21.72
C GLY A 130 -5.86 2.12 -21.45
N ILE A 131 -5.40 2.24 -20.19
CA ILE A 131 -4.29 3.14 -19.85
C ILE A 131 -2.96 2.64 -20.41
N TYR A 132 -2.67 1.35 -20.27
CA TYR A 132 -1.43 0.79 -20.82
C TYR A 132 -1.42 0.78 -22.35
N LYS A 133 -2.56 0.47 -22.95
CA LYS A 133 -2.73 0.60 -24.40
C LYS A 133 -2.49 2.04 -24.85
N TYR A 134 -3.07 3.02 -24.17
CA TYR A 134 -2.87 4.43 -24.48
C TYR A 134 -1.40 4.86 -24.35
N ILE A 135 -0.71 4.44 -23.28
CA ILE A 135 0.75 4.69 -23.11
C ILE A 135 1.53 4.15 -24.31
N SER A 136 1.25 2.90 -24.70
CA SER A 136 1.92 2.23 -25.82
C SER A 136 1.59 2.90 -27.17
N ASP A 137 0.31 3.13 -27.45
CA ASP A 137 -0.17 3.67 -28.74
C ASP A 137 0.34 5.11 -28.99
N HIS A 138 0.61 5.86 -27.92
CA HIS A 138 1.09 7.25 -28.00
C HIS A 138 2.60 7.40 -27.76
N ASN A 139 3.34 6.29 -27.63
CA ASN A 139 4.77 6.29 -27.28
C ASN A 139 5.09 7.15 -26.04
N LEU A 140 4.21 7.17 -25.03
CA LEU A 140 4.39 7.96 -23.81
C LEU A 140 5.40 7.31 -22.84
N ASP A 141 5.74 6.05 -23.07
CA ASP A 141 6.93 5.39 -22.51
C ASP A 141 8.21 6.18 -22.84
N LYS A 142 8.27 6.82 -24.01
CA LYS A 142 9.47 7.51 -24.53
C LYS A 142 9.54 9.01 -24.26
N VAL A 143 8.53 9.65 -23.66
CA VAL A 143 8.38 11.13 -23.73
C VAL A 143 8.07 11.83 -22.39
N LYS A 144 9.11 12.43 -21.79
CA LYS A 144 9.29 13.88 -21.47
C LYS A 144 10.40 14.03 -20.44
N SER A 145 11.59 14.44 -20.89
CA SER A 145 12.59 14.98 -19.98
C SER A 145 12.06 16.29 -19.40
N ARG A 146 11.93 16.37 -18.08
CA ARG A 146 11.73 17.65 -17.38
C ARG A 146 13.09 18.10 -16.91
N ARG A 147 13.48 19.36 -17.15
CA ARG A 147 14.61 19.92 -16.43
C ARG A 147 14.15 20.33 -15.04
N ASN A 148 14.87 19.95 -13.99
CA ASN A 148 14.59 20.49 -12.65
C ASN A 148 14.94 21.99 -12.59
N LYS A 149 14.73 22.64 -11.45
CA LYS A 149 15.04 24.08 -11.27
C LYS A 149 16.53 24.39 -11.48
N GLN A 150 17.39 23.38 -11.42
CA GLN A 150 18.84 23.44 -11.62
C GLN A 150 19.26 23.11 -13.06
N GLY A 151 18.31 22.87 -13.97
CA GLY A 151 18.59 22.56 -15.37
C GLY A 151 19.00 21.11 -15.65
N GLU A 152 19.00 20.24 -14.65
CA GLU A 152 19.35 18.82 -14.79
C GLU A 152 18.22 18.06 -15.48
N LEU A 153 18.58 17.23 -16.45
CA LEU A 153 17.65 16.41 -17.23
C LEU A 153 17.05 15.33 -16.32
N MET A 154 15.84 15.54 -15.81
CA MET A 154 15.05 14.49 -15.17
C MET A 154 14.41 13.66 -16.27
N ILE A 155 14.99 12.51 -16.55
CA ILE A 155 14.29 11.44 -17.26
C ILE A 155 13.26 10.87 -16.27
N SER A 156 12.08 11.49 -16.15
CA SER A 156 10.97 10.91 -15.37
C SER A 156 9.94 10.35 -16.33
N GLY A 157 10.34 9.36 -17.13
CA GLY A 157 9.41 8.59 -17.94
C GLY A 157 8.39 7.90 -17.04
N VAL A 158 7.19 7.67 -17.57
CA VAL A 158 6.11 6.93 -16.91
C VAL A 158 6.62 5.58 -16.37
N GLU A 159 7.55 4.96 -17.10
CA GLU A 159 8.26 3.74 -16.73
C GLU A 159 9.12 3.87 -15.46
N ASN A 160 9.86 4.96 -15.29
CA ASN A 160 10.66 5.19 -14.08
C ASN A 160 9.77 5.33 -12.84
N ILE A 161 8.60 5.95 -12.99
CA ILE A 161 7.63 6.06 -11.90
C ILE A 161 7.02 4.69 -11.59
N PHE A 162 6.66 3.91 -12.62
CA PHE A 162 6.20 2.53 -12.45
C PHE A 162 7.24 1.65 -11.76
N TYR A 163 8.50 1.71 -12.19
CA TYR A 163 9.62 1.02 -11.58
C TYR A 163 9.82 1.41 -10.13
N HIS A 164 9.73 2.72 -9.83
CA HIS A 164 9.76 3.21 -8.46
C HIS A 164 8.63 2.58 -7.64
N TYR A 165 7.38 2.55 -8.12
CA TYR A 165 6.32 1.85 -7.40
C TYR A 165 6.64 0.37 -7.18
N CYS A 166 7.08 -0.36 -8.21
CA CYS A 166 7.45 -1.77 -8.08
C CYS A 166 8.52 -1.99 -7.01
N LYS A 167 9.69 -1.35 -7.17
CA LYS A 167 10.84 -1.52 -6.26
C LYS A 167 10.48 -1.15 -4.83
N SER A 168 9.77 -0.06 -4.68
CA SER A 168 9.56 0.58 -3.40
C SER A 168 8.42 -0.09 -2.60
N PHE A 169 7.41 -0.63 -3.27
CA PHE A 169 6.36 -1.45 -2.68
C PHE A 169 6.87 -2.84 -2.28
N ILE A 170 7.63 -3.50 -3.17
CA ILE A 170 8.26 -4.79 -2.86
C ILE A 170 9.16 -4.63 -1.64
N TYR A 171 10.08 -3.67 -1.67
CA TYR A 171 11.01 -3.42 -0.56
C TYR A 171 10.30 -3.31 0.79
N PHE A 172 9.28 -2.45 0.91
CA PHE A 172 8.64 -2.25 2.22
C PHE A 172 7.79 -3.42 2.67
N ASP A 173 7.21 -4.19 1.75
CA ASP A 173 6.50 -5.41 2.14
C ASP A 173 7.48 -6.43 2.70
N LEU A 174 8.64 -6.65 2.06
CA LEU A 174 9.65 -7.58 2.55
C LEU A 174 10.09 -7.20 3.96
N ILE A 175 10.45 -5.93 4.20
CA ILE A 175 10.91 -5.54 5.53
C ILE A 175 9.80 -5.64 6.58
N CYS A 176 8.55 -5.31 6.23
CA CYS A 176 7.42 -5.45 7.15
C CYS A 176 7.15 -6.93 7.47
N ILE A 177 7.21 -7.81 6.48
CA ILE A 177 6.96 -9.24 6.67
C ILE A 177 8.04 -9.86 7.54
N GLN A 178 9.30 -9.53 7.27
CA GLN A 178 10.45 -10.00 8.04
C GLN A 178 10.43 -9.49 9.48
N GLU A 179 10.18 -8.20 9.69
CA GLU A 179 10.38 -7.56 10.99
C GLU A 179 9.13 -7.62 11.88
N ALA A 180 7.93 -7.53 11.32
CA ALA A 180 6.71 -7.64 12.12
C ALA A 180 6.47 -9.07 12.60
N GLY A 181 6.97 -10.08 11.87
CA GLY A 181 6.63 -11.50 12.06
C GLY A 181 5.48 -11.92 11.15
N LYS A 182 5.59 -13.10 10.54
CA LYS A 182 4.67 -13.58 9.48
C LYS A 182 3.21 -13.60 9.95
N GLU A 183 2.98 -14.00 11.19
CA GLU A 183 1.66 -14.09 11.83
C GLU A 183 1.02 -12.72 12.13
N PHE A 184 1.83 -11.66 12.13
CA PHE A 184 1.42 -10.28 12.42
C PHE A 184 1.37 -9.41 11.17
N ASN A 185 1.39 -10.03 9.99
CA ASN A 185 1.06 -9.39 8.72
C ASN A 185 -0.33 -9.84 8.27
N PHE A 186 -1.11 -8.88 7.75
CA PHE A 186 -2.49 -9.13 7.34
C PHE A 186 -2.67 -8.84 5.87
N LYS A 187 -3.36 -9.75 5.18
CA LYS A 187 -3.68 -9.58 3.78
C LYS A 187 -4.85 -8.64 3.64
N MET A 188 -4.69 -7.59 2.82
CA MET A 188 -5.74 -6.63 2.55
C MET A 188 -7.01 -7.33 2.05
N GLU A 189 -6.84 -8.26 1.11
CA GLU A 189 -7.90 -9.04 0.48
C GLU A 189 -8.70 -9.86 1.50
N ASP A 190 -8.01 -10.45 2.48
CA ASP A 190 -8.67 -11.25 3.51
C ASP A 190 -9.34 -10.35 4.55
N LEU A 191 -8.73 -9.22 4.93
CA LEU A 191 -9.34 -8.26 5.86
C LEU A 191 -10.67 -7.69 5.35
N VAL A 192 -10.77 -7.40 4.04
CA VAL A 192 -11.99 -6.82 3.48
C VAL A 192 -13.07 -7.87 3.19
N THR A 193 -12.74 -9.17 3.21
CA THR A 193 -13.69 -10.25 2.87
C THR A 193 -14.03 -11.19 4.02
N SER A 194 -13.14 -11.34 5.01
CA SER A 194 -13.26 -12.27 6.13
C SER A 194 -13.48 -11.52 7.45
N LYS A 195 -14.62 -11.77 8.09
CA LYS A 195 -14.94 -11.25 9.43
C LYS A 195 -13.91 -11.73 10.46
N GLN A 196 -13.50 -13.00 10.33
CA GLN A 196 -12.54 -13.64 11.23
C GLN A 196 -11.15 -12.99 11.13
N GLU A 197 -10.70 -12.64 9.94
CA GLU A 197 -9.40 -11.96 9.78
C GLU A 197 -9.44 -10.52 10.29
N PHE A 198 -10.55 -9.80 10.07
CA PHE A 198 -10.72 -8.48 10.67
C PHE A 198 -10.76 -8.55 12.20
N GLU A 199 -11.49 -9.52 12.77
CA GLU A 199 -11.52 -9.76 14.22
C GLU A 199 -10.13 -10.11 14.76
N ARG A 200 -9.36 -10.94 14.04
CA ARG A 200 -7.97 -11.29 14.40
C ARG A 200 -7.09 -10.04 14.46
N LEU A 201 -7.18 -9.15 13.46
CA LEU A 201 -6.48 -7.88 13.47
C LEU A 201 -6.90 -7.00 14.65
N PHE A 202 -8.21 -6.88 14.88
CA PHE A 202 -8.78 -6.07 15.95
C PHE A 202 -8.27 -6.55 17.32
N ARG A 203 -8.36 -7.85 17.59
CA ARG A 203 -7.88 -8.47 18.84
C ARG A 203 -6.38 -8.24 19.02
N TYR A 204 -5.60 -8.38 17.95
CA TYR A 204 -4.16 -8.12 17.98
C TYR A 204 -3.84 -6.68 18.38
N ILE A 205 -4.39 -5.68 17.68
CA ILE A 205 -4.06 -4.27 17.91
C ILE A 205 -4.61 -3.73 19.24
N THR A 206 -5.73 -4.28 19.72
CA THR A 206 -6.32 -3.92 21.01
C THR A 206 -5.79 -4.77 22.17
N GLN A 207 -4.96 -5.78 21.86
CA GLN A 207 -4.39 -6.71 22.83
C GLN A 207 -5.46 -7.42 23.67
N ASP A 208 -6.61 -7.75 23.05
CA ASP A 208 -7.78 -8.33 23.72
C ASP A 208 -8.39 -7.49 24.86
N LYS A 209 -8.02 -6.19 24.95
CA LYS A 209 -8.54 -5.30 26.00
C LYS A 209 -9.85 -4.61 25.62
N ILE A 210 -10.25 -4.68 24.36
CA ILE A 210 -11.54 -4.19 23.85
C ILE A 210 -12.33 -5.39 23.34
N LYS A 211 -13.60 -5.48 23.72
CA LYS A 211 -14.50 -6.52 23.24
C LYS A 211 -14.88 -6.25 21.77
N CYS A 212 -14.55 -7.18 20.89
CA CYS A 212 -15.01 -7.15 19.50
C CYS A 212 -16.36 -7.85 19.39
N ASP A 213 -17.47 -7.15 19.67
CA ASP A 213 -18.78 -7.79 19.62
C ASP A 213 -19.28 -8.01 18.18
N GLN A 214 -20.23 -8.94 18.03
CA GLN A 214 -20.79 -9.29 16.73
C GLN A 214 -21.50 -8.11 16.06
N SER A 215 -22.13 -7.22 16.85
CA SER A 215 -22.81 -6.03 16.33
C SER A 215 -21.81 -5.08 15.67
N TYR A 216 -20.65 -4.87 16.28
CA TYR A 216 -19.56 -4.10 15.71
C TYR A 216 -19.01 -4.76 14.44
N ILE A 217 -18.71 -6.06 14.48
CA ILE A 217 -18.25 -6.82 13.30
C ILE A 217 -19.24 -6.73 12.14
N ASP A 218 -20.54 -6.81 12.41
CA ASP A 218 -21.59 -6.69 11.39
C ASP A 218 -21.71 -5.25 10.85
N SER A 219 -21.42 -4.24 11.68
CA SER A 219 -21.39 -2.83 11.28
C SER A 219 -20.18 -2.46 10.40
N VAL A 220 -19.10 -3.24 10.50
CA VAL A 220 -17.96 -3.19 9.58
C VAL A 220 -18.44 -3.83 8.29
N ASN A 221 -19.09 -3.01 7.46
CA ASN A 221 -19.85 -3.41 6.29
C ASN A 221 -18.93 -3.99 5.19
N LEU A 222 -18.55 -5.26 5.31
CA LEU A 222 -17.53 -5.92 4.49
C LEU A 222 -17.92 -6.10 3.01
N LYS A 223 -19.20 -5.95 2.63
CA LYS A 223 -19.67 -6.45 1.33
C LYS A 223 -20.17 -5.42 0.32
N GLU A 224 -20.64 -4.23 0.70
CA GLU A 224 -21.47 -3.44 -0.25
C GLU A 224 -20.80 -2.25 -0.95
N LYS A 225 -19.71 -1.67 -0.41
CA LYS A 225 -19.09 -0.47 -1.04
C LYS A 225 -17.58 -0.52 -1.27
N ILE A 226 -16.85 -1.36 -0.55
CA ILE A 226 -15.39 -1.44 -0.68
C ILE A 226 -14.99 -2.25 -1.92
N ASN A 227 -15.92 -3.08 -2.45
CA ASN A 227 -15.67 -4.04 -3.52
C ASN A 227 -15.85 -3.56 -4.96
N THR A 228 -16.18 -2.29 -5.22
CA THR A 228 -16.21 -1.81 -6.61
C THR A 228 -14.81 -1.68 -7.22
N HIS A 229 -13.76 -1.57 -6.38
CA HIS A 229 -12.36 -1.48 -6.81
C HIS A 229 -11.57 -2.78 -6.63
N THR A 230 -11.96 -3.67 -5.72
CA THR A 230 -11.62 -5.10 -5.75
C THR A 230 -12.49 -5.81 -6.78
N LYS A 231 -12.54 -5.27 -8.00
CA LYS A 231 -12.98 -6.03 -9.15
C LYS A 231 -12.23 -7.36 -9.10
N ASN A 232 -12.95 -8.46 -9.27
CA ASN A 232 -12.45 -9.84 -9.21
C ASN A 232 -11.39 -10.17 -10.27
N GLU A 233 -10.81 -9.16 -10.93
CA GLU A 233 -9.76 -9.35 -11.92
C GLU A 233 -8.62 -10.14 -11.28
N PRO A 234 -8.31 -11.34 -11.79
CA PRO A 234 -7.15 -12.11 -11.36
C PRO A 234 -5.87 -11.26 -11.52
N PRO A 235 -4.91 -11.33 -10.58
CA PRO A 235 -3.63 -10.66 -10.74
C PRO A 235 -2.93 -10.99 -12.08
N GLU A 236 -3.13 -12.19 -12.59
CA GLU A 236 -2.58 -12.69 -13.84
C GLU A 236 -3.11 -11.89 -15.04
N ASP A 237 -4.40 -11.56 -15.05
CA ASP A 237 -5.01 -10.77 -16.12
C ASP A 237 -4.48 -9.34 -16.13
N ILE A 238 -4.35 -8.73 -14.94
CA ILE A 238 -3.72 -7.41 -14.77
C ILE A 238 -2.27 -7.44 -15.26
N TYR A 239 -1.51 -8.44 -14.84
CA TYR A 239 -0.12 -8.59 -15.27
C TYR A 239 -0.04 -8.78 -16.79
N ASN A 240 -0.90 -9.62 -17.37
CA ASN A 240 -0.93 -9.90 -18.80
C ASN A 240 -1.29 -8.67 -19.63
N SER A 241 -2.10 -7.75 -19.08
CA SER A 241 -2.43 -6.48 -19.74
C SER A 241 -1.28 -5.47 -19.74
N TRP A 242 -0.21 -5.68 -18.95
CA TRP A 242 0.92 -4.75 -18.93
C TRP A 242 1.75 -4.84 -20.22
N PRO A 243 2.29 -3.71 -20.73
CA PRO A 243 3.25 -3.71 -21.82
C PRO A 243 4.51 -4.50 -21.45
N ALA A 244 5.24 -4.98 -22.46
CA ALA A 244 6.45 -5.78 -22.25
C ALA A 244 7.49 -5.05 -21.37
N SER A 245 7.68 -3.75 -21.60
CA SER A 245 8.61 -2.93 -20.80
C SER A 245 8.20 -2.84 -19.33
N PHE A 246 6.91 -2.71 -19.02
CA PHE A 246 6.39 -2.69 -17.64
C PHE A 246 6.58 -4.04 -16.95
N LYS A 247 6.33 -5.15 -17.67
CA LYS A 247 6.62 -6.50 -17.18
C LYS A 247 8.10 -6.67 -16.85
N TYR A 248 8.98 -6.21 -17.75
CA TYR A 248 10.43 -6.20 -17.53
C TYR A 248 10.81 -5.39 -16.29
N LEU A 249 10.27 -4.17 -16.12
CA LEU A 249 10.55 -3.31 -14.96
C LEU A 249 10.08 -3.92 -13.64
N PHE A 250 8.92 -4.59 -13.64
CA PHE A 250 8.46 -5.35 -12.47
C PHE A 250 9.45 -6.45 -12.10
N HIS A 251 9.86 -7.27 -13.06
CA HIS A 251 10.86 -8.33 -12.84
C HIS A 251 12.21 -7.79 -12.39
N LYS A 252 12.65 -6.69 -13.00
CA LYS A 252 13.83 -5.95 -12.56
C LYS A 252 13.72 -5.56 -11.07
N ALA A 253 12.58 -5.04 -10.65
CA ALA A 253 12.35 -4.67 -9.26
C ALA A 253 12.33 -5.88 -8.31
N VAL A 254 11.85 -7.04 -8.77
CA VAL A 254 11.91 -8.32 -8.03
C VAL A 254 13.37 -8.73 -7.80
N MET A 255 14.21 -8.73 -8.84
CA MET A 255 15.64 -9.07 -8.68
C MET A 255 16.41 -8.07 -7.83
N ASP A 256 16.17 -6.76 -8.03
CA ASP A 256 16.77 -5.69 -7.24
C ASP A 256 16.47 -5.82 -5.72
N ASN A 257 15.42 -6.55 -5.34
CA ASN A 257 15.04 -6.82 -3.95
C ASN A 257 15.38 -8.24 -3.48
N GLY A 258 16.19 -8.99 -4.25
CA GLY A 258 16.52 -10.38 -3.96
C GLY A 258 15.41 -11.32 -4.39
N MET A 259 15.48 -11.77 -5.65
CA MET A 259 14.47 -12.58 -6.34
C MET A 259 13.89 -13.70 -5.47
N ASP A 260 14.73 -14.59 -4.92
CA ASP A 260 14.30 -15.73 -4.11
C ASP A 260 13.56 -15.31 -2.83
N SER A 261 13.99 -14.20 -2.21
CA SER A 261 13.35 -13.64 -1.02
C SER A 261 11.95 -13.12 -1.37
N VAL A 262 11.81 -12.44 -2.52
CA VAL A 262 10.54 -11.90 -2.99
C VAL A 262 9.52 -13.01 -3.25
N TYR A 263 9.88 -14.01 -4.06
CA TYR A 263 8.96 -15.11 -4.39
C TYR A 263 8.52 -15.85 -3.13
N ARG A 264 9.49 -16.32 -2.33
CA ARG A 264 9.20 -17.04 -1.08
C ARG A 264 8.30 -16.24 -0.15
N THR A 265 8.59 -14.95 0.04
CA THR A 265 7.83 -14.10 0.96
C THR A 265 6.37 -13.94 0.53
N TYR A 266 6.11 -13.71 -0.76
CA TYR A 266 4.74 -13.56 -1.25
C TYR A 266 4.00 -14.89 -1.34
N GLU A 267 4.66 -15.97 -1.76
CA GLU A 267 4.09 -17.33 -1.76
C GLU A 267 3.70 -17.79 -0.36
N ASP A 268 4.52 -17.47 0.63
CA ASP A 268 4.25 -17.73 2.05
C ASP A 268 2.99 -17.02 2.57
N MET A 269 2.59 -15.93 1.91
CA MET A 269 1.33 -15.22 2.16
C MET A 269 0.19 -15.70 1.24
N GLY A 270 0.42 -16.71 0.41
CA GLY A 270 -0.56 -17.19 -0.57
C GLY A 270 -0.79 -16.22 -1.72
N TYR A 271 0.19 -15.39 -2.05
CA TYR A 271 0.16 -14.56 -3.26
C TYR A 271 1.03 -15.17 -4.35
N THR A 272 0.45 -15.33 -5.54
CA THR A 272 1.21 -15.68 -6.74
C THR A 272 1.92 -14.44 -7.28
N VAL A 273 3.21 -14.60 -7.56
CA VAL A 273 4.04 -13.65 -8.31
C VAL A 273 4.38 -14.31 -9.64
N PRO A 274 4.05 -13.71 -10.80
CA PRO A 274 4.35 -14.33 -12.08
C PRO A 274 5.84 -14.61 -12.23
N GLU A 275 6.22 -15.88 -12.40
CA GLU A 275 7.60 -16.27 -12.69
C GLU A 275 7.92 -16.03 -14.16
N LYS A 276 9.01 -15.31 -14.44
CA LYS A 276 9.68 -15.32 -15.74
C LYS A 276 11.17 -15.12 -15.56
N SER A 277 11.95 -15.75 -16.43
CA SER A 277 13.37 -15.43 -16.52
C SER A 277 13.53 -14.10 -17.26
N LEU A 278 14.51 -13.27 -16.88
CA LEU A 278 14.86 -12.09 -17.67
C LEU A 278 15.22 -12.45 -19.12
N ASN A 279 15.73 -13.66 -19.33
CA ASN A 279 16.09 -14.16 -20.64
C ASN A 279 14.88 -14.28 -21.57
N ASP A 280 13.66 -14.40 -21.01
CA ASP A 280 12.42 -14.41 -21.77
C ASP A 280 12.11 -13.04 -22.41
N PHE A 281 12.76 -11.97 -21.92
CA PHE A 281 12.60 -10.60 -22.43
C PHE A 281 13.70 -10.21 -23.43
N THR A 282 14.91 -10.78 -23.33
CA THR A 282 16.01 -10.49 -24.27
C THR A 282 15.86 -11.16 -25.64
N ILE A 283 15.02 -12.20 -25.75
CA ILE A 283 14.85 -12.97 -27.00
C ILE A 283 13.83 -12.31 -27.95
N ASN A 284 13.01 -11.37 -27.48
CA ASN A 284 11.98 -10.70 -28.29
C ASN A 284 12.29 -9.19 -28.51
N ASN A 285 13.27 -8.89 -29.37
CA ASN A 285 13.41 -7.64 -30.14
C ASN A 285 13.50 -6.27 -29.41
N MET A 286 13.91 -6.20 -28.13
CA MET A 286 14.38 -4.95 -27.55
C MET A 286 15.86 -5.10 -27.21
N SER A 287 16.72 -4.53 -28.06
CA SER A 287 18.13 -4.33 -27.69
C SER A 287 18.16 -3.47 -26.43
N ILE A 288 19.02 -3.81 -25.47
CA ILE A 288 19.25 -2.96 -24.28
C ILE A 288 19.66 -1.53 -24.70
N ASN A 289 20.16 -1.35 -25.92
CA ASN A 289 20.52 -0.04 -26.48
C ASN A 289 19.31 0.75 -27.04
N ASP A 290 18.10 0.18 -27.06
CA ASP A 290 16.86 0.81 -27.53
C ASP A 290 15.94 1.30 -26.38
N LEU A 291 16.40 1.21 -25.13
CA LEU A 291 15.80 1.76 -23.90
C LEU A 291 16.62 2.96 -23.40
#